data_AF-B3GZW7-F1
#
_entry.id   AF-B3GZW7-F1
#
_cell.length_a   1.000
_cell.length_b   1.000
_cell.length_c   1.000
_cell.angle_alpha   90.00
_cell.angle_beta   90.00
_cell.angle_gamma   90.00
#
_symmetry.space_group_name_H-M   'P 1'
#
loop_
_entity.id
_entity.type
_entity.pdbx_description
1 polymer ?
#
loop_
_entity_poly.entity_id
_entity_poly.type
_entity_poly.pdbx_seq_one_letter_code
_entity_poly.pdbx_strand_id
1 'polypeptide(L)'
;MVIGSFFAFLTACGSNPQSYIKGKSAPIVNVEAQIATQIEIDAKSEKVSVTNLTEYPLNLSYKLFWYDNQGITQTNNNISMQPWLSLWLNGKQSQTLSLEKPTAESSNYRIYLRGNR
;
A
#
# COMPACT_ATOMS: atom_id res chain seq x y z
N MET A 1 44.74 44.26 -8.02
CA MET A 1 44.38 42.84 -7.82
C MET A 1 43.81 42.71 -6.43
N VAL A 2 42.48 42.66 -6.30
CA VAL A 2 41.80 42.26 -5.06
C VAL A 2 40.71 41.29 -5.50
N ILE A 3 40.93 40.01 -5.17
CA ILE A 3 40.03 38.91 -5.46
C ILE A 3 38.95 38.94 -4.38
N GLY A 4 37.76 39.41 -4.74
CA GLY A 4 36.58 39.33 -3.88
C GLY A 4 35.97 37.94 -3.97
N SER A 5 36.31 37.07 -3.03
CA SER A 5 35.77 35.72 -2.91
C SER A 5 34.25 35.76 -2.67
N PHE A 6 33.50 35.29 -3.66
CA PHE A 6 32.04 35.13 -3.61
C PHE A 6 31.72 33.82 -2.88
N PHE A 7 31.47 33.87 -1.57
CA PHE A 7 30.97 32.72 -0.82
C PHE A 7 29.48 32.53 -1.11
N ALA A 8 29.16 31.65 -2.05
CA ALA A 8 27.81 31.16 -2.26
C ALA A 8 27.44 30.19 -1.13
N PHE A 9 26.67 30.66 -0.15
CA PHE A 9 26.02 29.77 0.80
C PHE A 9 24.95 28.98 0.05
N LEU A 10 25.27 27.74 -0.30
CA LEU A 10 24.29 26.75 -0.73
C LEU A 10 23.45 26.38 0.49
N THR A 11 22.36 27.10 0.72
CA THR A 11 21.30 26.65 1.61
C THR A 11 20.69 25.41 0.96
N ALA A 12 21.11 24.23 1.42
CA ALA A 12 20.41 23.00 1.08
C ALA A 12 18.98 23.13 1.63
N CYS A 13 18.01 23.35 0.73
CA CYS A 13 16.60 23.12 1.02
C CYS A 13 16.44 21.62 1.33
N GLY A 14 16.64 21.25 2.60
CA GLY A 14 16.20 19.98 3.14
C GLY A 14 14.67 20.00 3.15
N SER A 15 14.05 19.77 1.99
CA SER A 15 12.64 19.44 1.93
C SER A 15 12.46 18.14 2.69
N ASN A 16 12.03 18.23 3.94
CA ASN A 16 11.55 17.08 4.69
C ASN A 16 10.37 16.52 3.89
N PRO A 17 10.50 15.37 3.20
CA PRO A 17 9.41 14.87 2.40
C PRO A 17 8.28 14.55 3.36
N GLN A 18 7.23 15.36 3.29
CA GLN A 18 6.07 15.19 4.15
C GLN A 18 5.47 13.83 3.81
N SER A 19 5.65 12.84 4.70
CA SER A 19 5.14 11.51 4.46
C SER A 19 3.62 11.57 4.41
N TYR A 20 3.06 11.26 3.23
CA TYR A 20 1.62 11.22 3.02
C TYR A 20 0.97 10.03 3.74
N ILE A 21 1.78 9.09 4.23
CA ILE A 21 1.35 7.92 5.00
C ILE A 21 1.63 8.23 6.47
N LYS A 22 0.66 8.83 7.17
CA LYS A 22 0.75 9.04 8.62
C LYS A 22 0.40 7.72 9.31
N GLY A 23 1.17 7.28 10.29
CA GLY A 23 0.98 5.98 10.97
C GLY A 23 -0.38 5.70 11.63
N LYS A 24 -1.26 6.72 11.78
CA LYS A 24 -2.65 6.57 12.26
C LYS A 24 -3.72 6.72 11.18
N SER A 25 -3.34 6.80 9.91
CA SER A 25 -4.30 6.88 8.80
C SER A 25 -4.95 5.52 8.53
N ALA A 26 -6.15 5.54 7.96
CA ALA A 26 -6.77 4.32 7.45
C ALA A 26 -5.83 3.64 6.42
N PRO A 27 -5.93 2.31 6.23
CA PRO A 27 -5.18 1.63 5.19
C PRO A 27 -5.44 2.22 3.81
N ILE A 28 -4.42 2.19 2.96
CA ILE A 28 -4.53 2.71 1.60
C ILE A 28 -4.99 1.58 0.68
N VAL A 29 -6.12 1.78 0.00
CA VAL A 29 -6.69 0.80 -0.92
C VAL A 29 -6.61 1.34 -2.34
N ASN A 30 -5.92 0.60 -3.21
CA ASN A 30 -5.84 0.90 -4.63
C ASN A 30 -6.49 -0.24 -5.42
N VAL A 31 -7.49 0.08 -6.24
CA VAL A 31 -8.22 -0.89 -7.04
C VAL A 31 -8.12 -0.50 -8.51
N GLU A 32 -7.83 -1.45 -9.38
CA GLU A 32 -7.89 -1.21 -10.82
C GLU A 32 -9.33 -0.89 -11.26
N ALA A 33 -9.46 0.12 -12.13
CA ALA A 33 -10.75 0.66 -12.56
C ALA A 33 -11.71 -0.41 -13.10
N GLN A 34 -11.19 -1.42 -13.82
CA GLN A 34 -11.99 -2.50 -14.40
C GLN A 34 -12.78 -3.34 -13.38
N ILE A 35 -12.30 -3.45 -12.14
CA ILE A 35 -12.96 -4.25 -11.08
C ILE A 35 -13.58 -3.38 -9.98
N ALA A 36 -13.37 -2.05 -9.99
CA ALA A 36 -13.73 -1.18 -8.88
C ALA A 36 -15.22 -1.19 -8.51
N THR A 37 -16.11 -1.39 -9.48
CA THR A 37 -17.56 -1.48 -9.24
C THR A 37 -18.05 -2.91 -9.00
N GLN A 38 -17.17 -3.90 -9.10
CA GLN A 38 -17.49 -5.32 -8.97
C GLN A 38 -17.17 -5.86 -7.58
N ILE A 39 -16.43 -5.10 -6.78
CA ILE A 39 -16.01 -5.48 -5.44
C ILE A 39 -16.28 -4.37 -4.42
N GLU A 40 -16.47 -4.78 -3.18
CA GLU A 40 -16.45 -3.92 -2.00
C GLU A 40 -15.25 -4.29 -1.13
N ILE A 41 -14.63 -3.31 -0.49
CA ILE A 41 -13.44 -3.50 0.36
C ILE A 41 -13.64 -2.83 1.71
N ASP A 42 -13.52 -3.60 2.79
CA ASP A 42 -13.43 -3.10 4.17
C ASP A 42 -12.00 -3.35 4.67
N ALA A 43 -11.19 -2.29 4.74
CA ALA A 43 -9.79 -2.36 5.14
C ALA A 43 -9.60 -1.82 6.57
N LYS A 44 -9.10 -2.68 7.46
CA LYS A 44 -8.78 -2.39 8.88
C LYS A 44 -7.32 -2.68 9.15
N SER A 45 -6.80 -2.24 10.30
CA SER A 45 -5.37 -2.30 10.64
C SER A 45 -4.69 -3.66 10.44
N GLU A 46 -5.39 -4.75 10.70
CA GLU A 46 -4.84 -6.12 10.69
C GLU A 46 -5.63 -7.08 9.80
N LYS A 47 -6.61 -6.56 9.06
CA LYS A 47 -7.43 -7.38 8.17
C LYS A 47 -8.00 -6.57 7.02
N VAL A 48 -8.25 -7.23 5.92
CA VAL A 48 -9.00 -6.69 4.79
C VAL A 48 -10.06 -7.69 4.35
N SER A 49 -11.30 -7.23 4.23
CA SER A 49 -12.39 -8.02 3.68
C SER A 49 -12.67 -7.55 2.26
N VAL A 50 -12.71 -8.49 1.32
CA VAL A 50 -13.03 -8.24 -0.09
C VAL A 50 -14.29 -9.01 -0.43
N THR A 51 -15.33 -8.30 -0.86
CA THR A 51 -16.62 -8.87 -1.22
C THR A 51 -16.82 -8.76 -2.72
N ASN A 52 -17.15 -9.87 -3.37
CA ASN A 52 -17.61 -9.88 -4.76
C ASN A 52 -19.07 -9.43 -4.80
N LEU A 53 -19.36 -8.35 -5.51
CA LEU A 53 -20.72 -7.80 -5.66
C LEU A 53 -21.48 -8.44 -6.83
N THR A 54 -20.79 -9.20 -7.68
CA THR A 54 -21.38 -9.86 -8.86
C THR A 54 -21.93 -11.25 -8.52
N GLU A 55 -22.75 -11.79 -9.43
CA GLU A 55 -23.24 -13.19 -9.34
C GLU A 55 -22.20 -14.22 -9.81
N TYR A 56 -21.17 -13.78 -10.53
CA TYR A 56 -20.19 -14.67 -11.16
C TYR A 56 -18.88 -14.68 -10.37
N PRO A 57 -18.09 -15.77 -10.45
CA PRO A 57 -16.79 -15.79 -9.83
C PRO A 57 -15.84 -14.73 -10.39
N LEU A 58 -15.04 -14.13 -9.52
CA LEU A 58 -13.98 -13.19 -9.88
C LEU A 58 -12.61 -13.79 -9.58
N ASN A 59 -11.73 -13.76 -10.58
CA ASN A 59 -10.32 -14.09 -10.44
C ASN A 59 -9.53 -12.80 -10.25
N LEU A 60 -9.10 -12.54 -9.02
CA LEU A 60 -8.39 -11.33 -8.64
C LEU A 60 -6.96 -11.66 -8.23
N SER A 61 -6.14 -10.62 -8.19
CA SER A 61 -4.86 -10.66 -7.50
C SER A 61 -4.68 -9.42 -6.63
N TYR A 62 -3.98 -9.59 -5.53
CA TYR A 62 -3.63 -8.49 -4.64
C TYR A 62 -2.13 -8.44 -4.32
N LYS A 63 -1.67 -7.26 -3.91
CA LYS A 63 -0.31 -7.03 -3.45
C LYS A 63 -0.31 -6.10 -2.24
N LEU A 64 0.46 -6.46 -1.22
CA LEU A 64 0.47 -5.78 0.09
C LEU A 64 1.84 -5.14 0.36
N PHE A 65 1.83 -3.91 0.87
CA PHE A 65 3.01 -3.19 1.34
C PHE A 65 2.74 -2.66 2.74
N TRP A 66 3.67 -2.88 3.67
CA TRP A 66 3.61 -2.32 5.02
C TRP A 66 4.51 -1.10 5.15
N TYR A 67 4.13 -0.19 6.04
CA TYR A 67 4.86 1.04 6.34
C TYR A 67 4.93 1.30 7.84
N ASP A 68 6.04 1.88 8.29
CA ASP A 68 6.12 2.45 9.63
C ASP A 68 5.42 3.81 9.74
N ASN A 69 5.49 4.42 10.92
CA ASN A 69 4.83 5.71 11.20
C ASN A 69 5.37 6.87 10.35
N GLN A 70 6.54 6.71 9.73
CA GLN A 70 7.19 7.67 8.85
C GLN A 70 6.89 7.36 7.38
N GLY A 71 6.13 6.31 7.08
CA GLY A 71 5.81 5.89 5.72
C GLY A 71 6.94 5.11 5.04
N ILE A 72 7.94 4.62 5.79
CA ILE A 72 9.04 3.83 5.25
C ILE A 72 8.58 2.38 5.14
N THR A 73 8.83 1.76 3.98
CA THR A 73 8.43 0.38 3.70
C THR A 73 9.07 -0.61 4.67
N GLN A 74 8.22 -1.47 5.25
CA GLN A 74 8.61 -2.53 6.17
C GLN A 74 8.52 -3.88 5.46
N THR A 75 9.54 -4.72 5.62
CA THR A 75 9.60 -6.06 5.02
C THR A 75 10.42 -7.00 5.91
N ASN A 76 10.08 -8.29 5.93
CA ASN A 76 10.83 -9.32 6.63
C ASN A 76 11.96 -9.92 5.76
N ASN A 77 11.89 -9.75 4.43
CA ASN A 77 12.82 -10.29 3.44
C ASN A 77 13.14 -9.25 2.34
N ASN A 78 14.23 -9.46 1.59
CA ASN A 78 14.76 -8.54 0.57
C ASN A 78 13.66 -7.91 -0.31
N ILE A 79 13.70 -6.58 -0.46
CA ILE A 79 12.66 -5.67 -1.02
C ILE A 79 12.20 -6.05 -2.45
N SER A 80 12.97 -6.85 -3.16
CA SER A 80 12.84 -7.06 -4.61
C SER A 80 11.62 -7.85 -5.07
N MET A 81 10.90 -8.61 -4.22
CA MET A 81 9.77 -9.43 -4.70
C MET A 81 8.66 -9.61 -3.64
N GLN A 82 7.83 -8.59 -3.42
CA GLN A 82 6.47 -8.85 -2.95
C GLN A 82 5.64 -9.34 -4.17
N PRO A 83 5.26 -10.63 -4.23
CA PRO A 83 4.52 -11.13 -5.39
C PRO A 83 3.08 -10.64 -5.38
N TRP A 84 2.44 -10.72 -6.55
CA TRP A 84 0.98 -10.71 -6.60
C TRP A 84 0.47 -12.04 -6.08
N LEU A 85 -0.49 -12.00 -5.16
CA LEU A 85 -1.14 -13.16 -4.58
C LEU A 85 -2.52 -13.34 -5.20
N SER A 86 -2.89 -14.58 -5.51
CA SER A 86 -4.20 -14.90 -6.09
C SER A 86 -5.31 -14.77 -5.05
N LEU A 87 -6.47 -14.29 -5.49
CA LEU A 87 -7.69 -14.19 -4.70
C LEU A 87 -8.87 -14.59 -5.58
N TRP A 88 -9.44 -15.76 -5.30
CA TRP A 88 -10.64 -16.24 -5.98
C TRP A 88 -11.86 -15.96 -5.11
N LEU A 89 -12.86 -15.29 -5.66
CA LEU A 89 -14.13 -15.04 -4.98
C LEU A 89 -15.26 -15.62 -5.81
N ASN A 90 -16.05 -16.54 -5.24
CA ASN A 90 -17.31 -16.93 -5.87
C ASN A 90 -18.30 -15.75 -5.90
N GLY A 91 -19.40 -15.87 -6.66
CA GLY A 91 -20.46 -14.88 -6.67
C GLY A 91 -20.96 -14.57 -5.26
N LYS A 92 -21.12 -13.28 -4.93
CA LYS A 92 -21.52 -12.78 -3.60
C LYS A 92 -20.62 -13.16 -2.43
N GLN A 93 -19.50 -13.83 -2.67
CA GLN A 93 -18.61 -14.25 -1.60
C GLN A 93 -17.88 -13.05 -1.00
N SER A 94 -17.80 -13.01 0.33
CA SER A 94 -16.84 -12.17 1.04
C SER A 94 -15.71 -13.03 1.60
N GLN A 95 -14.47 -12.60 1.37
CA GLN A 95 -13.28 -13.22 1.95
C GLN A 95 -12.52 -12.21 2.80
N THR A 96 -12.21 -12.60 4.03
CA THR A 96 -11.38 -11.81 4.95
C THR A 96 -9.97 -12.37 4.95
N LEU A 97 -9.00 -11.50 4.66
CA LEU A 97 -7.58 -11.78 4.75
C LEU A 97 -7.05 -11.20 6.06
N SER A 98 -6.54 -12.07 6.94
CA SER A 98 -5.77 -11.65 8.12
C SER A 98 -4.38 -11.22 7.66
N LEU A 99 -3.92 -10.05 8.12
CA LEU A 99 -2.67 -9.46 7.68
C LEU A 99 -1.65 -9.52 8.81
N GLU A 100 -0.53 -10.19 8.56
CA GLU A 100 0.59 -10.23 9.49
C GLU A 100 1.55 -9.08 9.22
N LYS A 101 1.94 -8.39 10.30
CA LYS A 101 2.96 -7.34 10.26
C LYS A 101 4.33 -7.97 10.04
N PRO A 102 5.13 -7.50 9.06
CA PRO A 102 6.46 -8.04 8.82
C PRO A 102 7.47 -7.64 9.88
N THR A 103 7.25 -6.51 10.57
CA THR A 103 8.13 -5.96 11.61
C THR A 103 7.32 -5.35 12.76
N ALA A 104 7.93 -5.13 13.92
CA ALA A 104 7.28 -4.51 15.06
C ALA A 104 6.92 -3.02 14.80
N GLU A 105 7.67 -2.37 13.91
CA GLU A 105 7.53 -0.98 13.51
C GLU A 105 6.39 -0.77 12.50
N SER A 106 5.85 -1.85 11.93
CA SER A 106 4.75 -1.81 10.95
C SER A 106 3.49 -1.21 11.56
N SER A 107 3.05 -0.09 11.01
CA SER A 107 1.95 0.73 11.55
C SER A 107 0.75 0.85 10.62
N ASN A 108 0.98 0.86 9.30
CA ASN A 108 -0.05 0.97 8.28
C ASN A 108 0.32 0.15 7.04
N TYR A 109 -0.64 -0.11 6.14
CA TYR A 109 -0.39 -0.82 4.89
C TYR A 109 -1.10 -0.19 3.70
N ARG A 110 -0.63 -0.56 2.51
CA ARG A 110 -1.29 -0.35 1.24
C ARG A 110 -1.58 -1.69 0.59
N ILE A 111 -2.80 -1.85 0.10
CA ILE A 111 -3.19 -2.99 -0.72
C ILE A 111 -3.56 -2.53 -2.13
N TYR A 112 -3.00 -3.20 -3.11
CA TYR A 112 -3.40 -3.09 -4.51
C TYR A 112 -4.23 -4.29 -4.91
N LEU A 113 -5.34 -4.08 -5.62
CA LEU A 113 -6.15 -5.15 -6.20
C LEU A 113 -6.30 -4.95 -7.70
N ARG A 114 -6.24 -6.05 -8.44
CA ARG A 114 -6.47 -6.11 -9.88
C ARG A 114 -7.26 -7.34 -10.28
N GLY A 115 -7.94 -7.25 -11.41
CA GLY A 115 -8.49 -8.42 -12.08
C GLY A 115 -7.40 -9.18 -12.80
N ASN A 116 -7.43 -10.51 -12.77
CA ASN A 116 -6.61 -11.32 -13.64
C ASN A 116 -7.25 -11.34 -15.04
N ARG A 117 -6.44 -11.03 -16.05
CA ARG A 117 -6.82 -11.09 -17.46
C ARG A 117 -6.73 -12.50 -18.00
#